data_AF-A0A1E4ZMC4-F1
#
_entry.id   AF-A0A1E4ZMC4-F1
#
_cell.length_a   1.000
_cell.length_b   1.000
_cell.length_c   1.000
_cell.angle_alpha   90.00
_cell.angle_beta   90.00
_cell.angle_gamma   90.00
#
_symmetry.space_group_name_H-M   'P 1'
#
loop_
_entity.id
_entity.type
_entity.pdbx_description
1 polymer ?
#
loop_
_entity_poly.entity_id
_entity_poly.type
_entity_poly.pdbx_seq_one_letter_code
_entity_poly.pdbx_strand_id
1 'polypeptide(L)'
;MRSVLNSAISSIKLERQGNISVFITRNNLIRVISFLKFHSNCNYKTISDLSCTDFFMSKSRFEMCYQILSYKFVNRISIKVRVLPSESIPSIVSIFSVANWFEREVFDIFGLFFESHPDLRRILTDYGFEGYPMRKDFPLCGYSEVKFDFEKRRVVCSPIQMSQELRFTISNITRKSNVILAKFHLFKN
;
A
#
# COMPACT_ATOMS: atom_id res chain seq x y z
N MET A 1 -5.36 26.43 -0.36
CA MET A 1 -4.84 25.14 0.16
C MET A 1 -3.46 25.32 0.80
N ARG A 2 -2.44 25.83 0.09
CA ARG A 2 -1.11 26.12 0.70
C ARG A 2 -1.19 27.02 1.93
N SER A 3 -1.74 28.23 1.81
CA SER A 3 -1.78 29.20 2.92
C SER A 3 -2.42 28.70 4.22
N VAL A 4 -3.41 27.81 4.13
CA VAL A 4 -4.19 27.31 5.28
C VAL A 4 -3.56 26.09 5.97
N LEU A 5 -2.75 25.31 5.24
CA LEU A 5 -2.16 24.05 5.71
C LEU A 5 -0.63 24.03 5.60
N ASN A 6 0.02 25.20 5.56
CA ASN A 6 1.46 25.32 5.37
C ASN A 6 2.29 24.56 6.42
N SER A 7 1.79 24.38 7.64
CA SER A 7 2.48 23.58 8.67
C SER A 7 2.33 22.06 8.48
N ALA A 8 1.35 21.63 7.69
CA ALA A 8 0.98 20.22 7.55
C ALA A 8 1.50 19.57 6.26
N ILE A 9 1.69 20.36 5.20
CA ILE A 9 2.07 19.88 3.88
C ILE A 9 3.59 19.93 3.75
N SER A 10 4.22 18.80 3.40
CA SER A 10 5.67 18.76 3.19
C SER A 10 6.05 19.22 1.78
N SER A 11 5.34 18.72 0.75
CA SER A 11 5.54 19.15 -0.63
C SER A 11 4.30 18.91 -1.48
N ILE A 12 4.16 19.69 -2.55
CA ILE A 12 3.12 19.51 -3.55
C ILE A 12 3.83 19.29 -4.89
N LYS A 13 3.48 18.20 -5.57
CA LYS A 13 3.98 17.90 -6.91
C LYS A 13 2.82 17.89 -7.88
N LEU A 14 3.06 18.49 -9.04
CA LEU A 14 2.20 18.38 -10.20
C LEU A 14 2.80 17.27 -11.07
N GLU A 15 2.06 16.18 -11.18
CA GLU A 15 2.44 15.08 -12.05
C GLU A 15 2.06 15.41 -13.50
N ARG A 16 2.70 14.71 -14.45
CA ARG A 16 2.36 14.82 -15.86
C ARG A 16 0.88 14.43 -16.03
N GLN A 17 0.15 15.15 -16.90
CA GLN A 17 -1.30 15.03 -17.11
C GLN A 17 -2.20 15.76 -16.08
N GLY A 18 -1.64 16.65 -15.24
CA GLY A 18 -2.44 17.54 -14.39
C GLY A 18 -2.91 16.93 -13.07
N ASN A 19 -2.42 15.73 -12.73
CA ASN A 19 -2.68 15.12 -11.44
C ASN A 19 -1.89 15.83 -10.33
N ILE A 20 -2.54 16.11 -9.21
CA ILE A 20 -1.93 16.78 -8.06
C ILE A 20 -1.60 15.72 -7.01
N SER A 21 -0.32 15.61 -6.64
CA SER A 21 0.12 14.80 -5.51
C SER A 21 0.62 15.67 -4.35
N VAL A 22 0.03 15.47 -3.18
CA VAL A 22 0.35 16.21 -1.95
C VAL A 22 1.03 15.26 -0.98
N PHE A 23 2.26 15.58 -0.58
CA PHE A 23 3.00 14.82 0.42
C PHE A 23 2.73 15.39 1.80
N ILE A 24 2.41 14.52 2.74
CA ILE A 24 1.99 14.88 4.10
C ILE A 24 2.73 13.99 5.09
N THR A 25 2.95 14.50 6.30
CA THR A 25 3.44 13.71 7.43
C THR A 25 2.30 12.94 8.09
N ARG A 26 2.61 11.77 8.65
CA ARG A 26 1.64 10.86 9.27
C ARG A 26 0.74 11.54 10.32
N ASN A 27 1.32 12.36 11.20
CA ASN A 27 0.59 13.05 12.28
C ASN A 27 -0.49 14.01 11.76
N ASN A 28 -0.33 14.55 10.55
CA ASN A 28 -1.24 15.52 9.97
C ASN A 28 -2.30 14.90 9.04
N LEU A 29 -2.29 13.57 8.86
CA LEU A 29 -3.17 12.84 7.96
C LEU A 29 -4.65 13.15 8.21
N ILE A 30 -5.13 12.91 9.44
CA ILE A 30 -6.54 13.14 9.83
C ILE A 30 -6.93 14.61 9.59
N ARG A 31 -6.07 15.54 10.01
CA ARG A 31 -6.31 16.98 9.90
C ARG A 31 -6.50 17.40 8.43
N VAL A 32 -5.63 16.94 7.54
CA VAL A 32 -5.70 17.32 6.13
C VAL A 32 -6.86 16.65 5.43
N ILE A 33 -7.12 15.37 5.71
CA ILE A 33 -8.24 14.65 5.10
C ILE A 33 -9.59 15.21 5.55
N SER A 34 -9.73 15.54 6.83
CA SER A 34 -10.91 16.21 7.36
C SER A 34 -11.12 17.58 6.71
N PHE A 35 -10.05 18.38 6.58
CA PHE A 35 -10.11 19.65 5.86
C PHE A 35 -10.55 19.47 4.40
N LEU A 36 -10.01 18.48 3.70
CA LEU A 36 -10.37 18.18 2.31
C LEU A 36 -11.80 17.69 2.16
N LYS A 37 -12.40 17.11 3.18
CA LYS A 37 -13.80 16.67 3.12
C LYS A 37 -14.77 17.81 3.41
N PHE A 38 -14.50 18.61 4.44
CA PHE A 38 -15.48 19.56 4.98
C PHE A 38 -15.35 21.00 4.46
N HIS A 39 -14.21 21.40 3.89
CA HIS A 39 -13.99 22.78 3.48
C HIS A 39 -14.79 23.15 2.22
N SER A 40 -15.50 24.29 2.21
CA SER A 40 -16.39 24.69 1.09
C SER A 40 -15.70 24.73 -0.28
N ASN A 41 -14.41 25.12 -0.32
CA ASN A 41 -13.60 25.19 -1.55
C ASN A 41 -12.92 23.85 -1.90
N CYS A 42 -12.94 22.87 -1.00
CA CYS A 42 -12.32 21.56 -1.18
C CYS A 42 -13.36 20.53 -0.74
N ASN A 43 -14.27 20.17 -1.64
CA ASN A 43 -15.42 19.34 -1.32
C ASN A 43 -15.16 17.90 -1.78
N TYR A 44 -14.13 17.26 -1.22
CA TYR A 44 -13.74 15.90 -1.60
C TYR A 44 -14.61 14.89 -0.84
N LYS A 45 -15.67 14.42 -1.50
CA LYS A 45 -16.71 13.60 -0.87
C LYS A 45 -16.48 12.10 -0.97
N THR A 46 -15.68 11.64 -1.92
CA THR A 46 -15.47 10.21 -2.16
C THR A 46 -14.00 9.87 -2.21
N ILE A 47 -13.64 8.78 -1.51
CA ILE A 47 -12.37 8.10 -1.74
C ILE A 47 -12.58 7.21 -2.96
N SER A 48 -11.69 7.33 -3.95
CA SER A 48 -11.63 6.40 -5.06
C SER A 48 -10.92 5.15 -4.62
N ASP A 49 -9.66 5.29 -4.18
CA ASP A 49 -8.81 4.16 -3.83
C ASP A 49 -7.84 4.54 -2.70
N LEU A 50 -7.39 3.52 -1.98
CA LEU A 50 -6.29 3.59 -1.04
C LEU A 50 -5.30 2.49 -1.42
N SER A 51 -4.09 2.89 -1.76
CA SER A 51 -3.04 1.98 -2.17
C SER A 51 -1.79 2.16 -1.33
N CYS A 52 -0.99 1.11 -1.25
CA CYS A 52 0.32 1.14 -0.62
C CYS A 52 1.37 0.70 -1.64
N THR A 53 2.52 1.34 -1.59
CA THR A 53 3.67 1.03 -2.43
C THR A 53 4.89 0.75 -1.56
N ASP A 54 5.56 -0.37 -1.82
CA ASP A 54 6.77 -0.79 -1.11
C ASP A 54 8.03 -0.35 -1.88
N PHE A 55 8.76 0.60 -1.30
CA PHE A 55 10.05 1.11 -1.75
C PHE A 55 11.17 0.50 -0.92
N PHE A 56 11.61 -0.70 -1.31
CA PHE A 56 12.60 -1.50 -0.59
C PHE A 56 13.92 -0.75 -0.26
N MET A 57 14.38 0.13 -1.15
CA MET A 57 15.66 0.85 -0.97
C MET A 57 15.55 2.14 -0.14
N SER A 58 14.34 2.55 0.25
CA SER A 58 14.09 3.81 0.95
C SER A 58 14.06 3.61 2.47
N LYS A 59 14.51 4.61 3.23
CA LYS A 59 14.40 4.61 4.72
C LYS A 59 12.95 4.49 5.19
N SER A 60 12.05 5.21 4.52
CA SER A 60 10.61 5.01 4.66
C SER A 60 10.18 3.99 3.62
N ARG A 61 10.07 2.74 4.05
CA ARG A 61 9.80 1.60 3.17
C ARG A 61 8.45 1.71 2.47
N PHE A 62 7.41 2.10 3.19
CA PHE A 62 6.06 2.14 2.65
C PHE A 62 5.63 3.57 2.30
N GLU A 63 4.96 3.73 1.16
CA GLU A 63 4.28 4.96 0.78
C GLU A 63 2.81 4.66 0.51
N MET A 64 1.95 5.19 1.38
CA MET A 64 0.50 5.15 1.27
C MET A 64 0.02 6.26 0.35
N CYS A 65 -0.89 5.93 -0.55
CA CYS A 65 -1.50 6.85 -1.49
C CYS A 65 -3.03 6.81 -1.32
N TYR A 66 -3.60 7.94 -0.92
CA TYR A 66 -5.05 8.14 -0.82
C TYR A 66 -5.52 8.91 -2.04
N GLN A 67 -6.38 8.31 -2.85
CA GLN A 67 -6.96 8.96 -4.01
C GLN A 67 -8.37 9.42 -3.67
N ILE A 68 -8.59 10.74 -3.69
CA ILE A 68 -9.85 11.35 -3.28
C ILE A 68 -10.39 12.21 -4.42
N LEU A 69 -11.71 12.12 -4.63
CA LEU A 69 -12.45 12.77 -5.71
C LEU A 69 -13.42 13.81 -5.15
N SER A 70 -13.46 14.96 -5.82
CA SER A 70 -14.51 15.97 -5.64
C SER A 70 -15.42 16.00 -6.85
N TYR A 71 -16.71 15.73 -6.67
CA TYR A 71 -17.70 15.85 -7.73
C TYR A 71 -18.01 17.31 -8.07
N LYS A 72 -18.01 18.21 -7.08
CA LYS A 72 -18.35 19.62 -7.28
C LYS A 72 -17.37 20.33 -8.21
N PHE A 73 -16.09 19.99 -8.11
CA PHE A 73 -15.02 20.61 -8.89
C PHE A 73 -14.43 19.67 -9.95
N VAL A 74 -14.99 18.46 -10.10
CA VAL A 74 -14.51 17.40 -11.01
C VAL A 74 -12.98 17.25 -10.93
N ASN A 75 -12.45 17.19 -9.72
CA ASN A 75 -11.02 17.19 -9.46
C ASN A 75 -10.61 15.99 -8.60
N ARG A 76 -9.43 15.43 -8.88
CA ARG A 76 -8.82 14.33 -8.15
C ARG A 76 -7.52 14.79 -7.51
N ILE A 77 -7.32 14.43 -6.26
CA ILE A 77 -6.06 14.66 -5.54
C ILE A 77 -5.56 13.33 -4.99
N SER A 78 -4.26 13.12 -5.13
CA SER A 78 -3.53 12.02 -4.50
C SER A 78 -2.78 12.53 -3.28
N ILE A 79 -3.09 12.02 -2.10
CA ILE A 79 -2.35 12.31 -0.87
C ILE A 79 -1.37 11.18 -0.64
N LYS A 80 -0.08 11.51 -0.47
CA LYS A 80 0.99 10.54 -0.27
C LYS A 80 1.59 10.69 1.12
N VAL A 81 1.66 9.60 1.87
CA VAL A 81 2.25 9.54 3.21
C VAL A 81 3.27 8.43 3.27
N ARG A 82 4.47 8.77 3.72
CA ARG A 82 5.56 7.81 3.90
C ARG A 82 5.58 7.29 5.32
N VAL A 83 5.75 5.98 5.46
CA VAL A 83 5.58 5.25 6.72
C VAL A 83 6.68 4.21 6.86
N LEU A 84 7.15 4.03 8.09
CA LEU A 84 8.08 2.96 8.45
C LEU A 84 7.32 1.67 8.81
N PRO A 85 7.90 0.48 8.62
CA PRO A 85 7.23 -0.79 8.91
C PRO A 85 6.75 -0.96 10.36
N SER A 86 7.43 -0.32 11.31
CA SER A 86 7.13 -0.37 12.74
C SER A 86 6.13 0.69 13.19
N GLU A 87 5.79 1.64 12.32
CA GLU A 87 4.91 2.76 12.66
C GLU A 87 3.47 2.44 12.30
N SER A 88 2.57 2.82 13.21
CA SER A 88 1.12 2.72 13.05
C SER A 88 0.55 4.01 12.45
N ILE A 89 -0.41 3.87 11.54
CA ILE A 89 -1.01 4.97 10.78
C ILE A 89 -2.38 5.29 11.38
N PRO A 90 -2.76 6.57 11.58
CA PRO A 90 -4.11 6.87 12.02
C PRO A 90 -5.15 6.46 10.96
N SER A 91 -6.18 5.70 11.37
CA SER A 91 -7.29 5.33 10.49
C SER A 91 -8.12 6.53 10.05
N ILE A 92 -8.72 6.43 8.87
CA ILE A 92 -9.60 7.45 8.27
C ILE A 92 -11.06 6.98 8.24
N VAL A 93 -11.35 5.79 8.76
CA VAL A 93 -12.71 5.20 8.79
C VAL A 93 -13.75 6.13 9.39
N SER A 94 -13.39 6.91 10.42
CA SER A 94 -14.26 7.91 11.05
C SER A 94 -14.69 9.03 10.08
N ILE A 95 -13.86 9.35 9.10
CA ILE A 95 -14.13 10.35 8.08
C ILE A 95 -14.79 9.69 6.87
N PHE A 96 -14.28 8.55 6.40
CA PHE A 96 -14.81 7.83 5.24
C PHE A 96 -15.07 6.37 5.60
N SER A 97 -16.34 5.99 5.67
CA SER A 97 -16.74 4.61 5.99
C SER A 97 -16.18 3.57 5.01
N VAL A 98 -16.01 3.95 3.73
CA VAL A 98 -15.43 3.09 2.68
C VAL A 98 -13.97 2.71 3.00
N ALA A 99 -13.24 3.54 3.75
CA ALA A 99 -11.84 3.28 4.09
C ALA A 99 -11.65 2.00 4.93
N ASN A 100 -12.69 1.50 5.60
CA ASN A 100 -12.63 0.28 6.40
C ASN A 100 -12.10 -0.92 5.58
N TRP A 101 -12.63 -1.12 4.37
CA TRP A 101 -12.21 -2.24 3.52
C TRP A 101 -10.78 -2.06 3.00
N PHE A 102 -10.44 -0.85 2.58
CA PHE A 102 -9.11 -0.62 2.03
C PHE A 102 -8.01 -0.66 3.09
N GLU A 103 -8.25 -0.13 4.29
CA GLU A 103 -7.28 -0.20 5.39
C GLU A 103 -7.03 -1.66 5.79
N ARG A 104 -8.07 -2.50 5.78
CA ARG A 104 -7.94 -3.96 5.98
C ARG A 104 -7.17 -4.64 4.85
N GLU A 105 -7.40 -4.26 3.60
CA GLU A 105 -6.63 -4.77 2.46
C GLU A 105 -5.14 -4.44 2.60
N VAL A 106 -4.81 -3.20 2.92
CA VAL A 106 -3.41 -2.77 3.11
C VAL A 106 -2.78 -3.49 4.29
N PHE A 107 -3.52 -3.71 5.38
CA PHE A 107 -3.05 -4.52 6.50
C PHE A 107 -2.75 -5.96 6.08
N ASP A 108 -3.65 -6.60 5.33
CA ASP A 108 -3.50 -7.99 4.91
C ASP A 108 -2.36 -8.19 3.89
N ILE A 109 -2.19 -7.24 2.98
CA ILE A 109 -1.23 -7.34 1.88
C ILE A 109 0.17 -6.85 2.26
N PHE A 110 0.25 -5.75 3.02
CA PHE A 110 1.52 -5.08 3.35
C PHE A 110 1.88 -5.16 4.83
N GLY A 111 0.93 -5.47 5.72
CA GLY A 111 1.19 -5.58 7.16
C GLY A 111 1.38 -4.25 7.86
N LEU A 112 0.74 -3.19 7.36
CA LEU A 112 0.72 -1.88 8.00
C LEU A 112 -0.46 -1.82 8.99
N PHE A 113 -0.17 -1.38 10.21
CA PHE A 113 -1.17 -1.25 11.26
C PHE A 113 -1.85 0.11 11.24
N PHE A 114 -3.17 0.11 11.43
CA PHE A 114 -3.98 1.31 11.55
C PHE A 114 -4.46 1.52 12.99
N GLU A 115 -4.15 2.67 13.58
CA GLU A 115 -4.65 3.08 14.90
C GLU A 115 -6.12 3.48 14.79
N SER A 116 -6.91 3.18 15.82
CA SER A 116 -8.34 3.52 15.91
C SER A 116 -9.26 2.88 14.86
N HIS A 117 -8.82 1.83 14.18
CA HIS A 117 -9.65 1.05 13.27
C HIS A 117 -10.64 0.15 14.04
N PRO A 118 -11.93 0.05 13.65
CA PRO A 118 -12.93 -0.71 14.40
C PRO A 118 -12.74 -2.24 14.37
N ASP A 119 -12.34 -2.81 13.22
CA ASP A 119 -12.10 -4.26 13.06
C ASP A 119 -10.96 -4.52 12.06
N LEU A 120 -9.71 -4.53 12.54
CA LEU A 120 -8.56 -4.77 11.68
C LEU A 120 -8.24 -6.27 11.64
N ARG A 121 -8.63 -6.91 10.54
CA ARG A 121 -8.34 -8.33 10.27
C ARG A 121 -8.13 -8.56 8.77
N ARG A 122 -7.50 -9.68 8.46
CA ARG A 122 -7.26 -10.16 7.09
C ARG A 122 -8.57 -10.35 6.32
N ILE A 123 -8.49 -10.28 5.00
CA ILE A 123 -9.66 -10.34 4.12
C ILE A 123 -9.41 -11.05 2.79
N LEU A 124 -8.24 -10.88 2.19
CA LEU A 124 -7.86 -11.47 0.91
C LEU A 124 -7.08 -12.77 1.09
N THR A 125 -6.23 -12.85 2.13
CA THR A 125 -5.41 -14.04 2.37
C THR A 125 -6.18 -15.13 3.11
N ASP A 126 -5.71 -16.37 2.98
CA ASP A 126 -6.27 -17.51 3.70
C ASP A 126 -6.08 -17.33 5.22
N TYR A 127 -6.94 -17.98 6.02
CA TYR A 127 -7.01 -17.80 7.46
C TYR A 127 -5.67 -18.12 8.15
N GLY A 128 -4.95 -19.14 7.68
CA GLY A 128 -3.65 -19.57 8.22
C GLY A 128 -2.44 -19.00 7.48
N PHE A 129 -2.61 -18.00 6.62
CA PHE A 129 -1.51 -17.52 5.78
C PHE A 129 -0.40 -16.83 6.60
N GLU A 130 0.86 -17.13 6.33
CA GLU A 130 1.98 -16.49 7.01
C GLU A 130 2.72 -15.55 6.05
N GLY A 131 2.81 -14.28 6.43
CA GLY A 131 3.47 -13.24 5.63
C GLY A 131 2.51 -12.25 4.96
N TYR A 132 3.08 -11.41 4.10
CA TYR A 132 2.43 -10.26 3.46
C TYR A 132 2.76 -10.27 1.95
N PRO A 133 1.83 -10.69 1.08
CA PRO A 133 2.15 -11.08 -0.30
C PRO A 133 2.77 -10.00 -1.18
N MET A 134 2.37 -8.73 -1.07
CA MET A 134 2.87 -7.66 -1.97
C MET A 134 4.13 -6.96 -1.44
N ARG A 135 4.72 -7.45 -0.33
CA ARG A 135 6.06 -7.01 0.06
C ARG A 135 7.06 -7.50 -0.98
N LYS A 136 8.03 -6.65 -1.33
CA LYS A 136 9.05 -7.00 -2.35
C LYS A 136 9.98 -8.14 -1.94
N ASP A 137 9.99 -8.50 -0.67
CA ASP A 137 10.79 -9.61 -0.12
C ASP A 137 10.06 -10.97 -0.26
N PHE A 138 8.76 -10.95 -0.53
CA PHE A 138 7.94 -12.15 -0.57
C PHE A 138 8.11 -12.87 -1.91
N PRO A 139 8.34 -14.20 -1.93
CA PRO A 139 8.48 -14.94 -3.16
C PRO A 139 7.15 -15.04 -3.91
N LEU A 140 7.19 -14.98 -5.24
CA LEU A 140 5.98 -14.98 -6.07
C LEU A 140 5.09 -16.22 -5.85
N CYS A 141 5.70 -17.40 -5.66
CA CYS A 141 4.97 -18.64 -5.38
C CYS A 141 4.52 -18.80 -3.93
N GLY A 142 4.97 -17.94 -3.01
CA GLY A 142 4.81 -18.16 -1.58
C GLY A 142 5.65 -19.33 -1.05
N TYR A 143 5.35 -19.74 0.19
CA TYR A 143 6.10 -20.77 0.91
C TYR A 143 5.37 -22.12 0.97
N SER A 144 4.04 -22.11 0.90
CA SER A 144 3.18 -23.27 1.08
C SER A 144 2.30 -23.52 -0.13
N GLU A 145 2.11 -24.79 -0.44
CA GLU A 145 1.11 -25.27 -1.39
C GLU A 145 0.07 -26.13 -0.69
N VAL A 146 -1.06 -26.33 -1.34
CA VAL A 146 -2.21 -27.06 -0.79
C VAL A 146 -2.40 -28.35 -1.58
N LYS A 147 -2.43 -29.49 -0.89
CA LYS A 147 -2.62 -30.83 -1.47
C LYS A 147 -3.71 -31.59 -0.72
N PHE A 148 -4.44 -32.46 -1.42
CA PHE A 148 -5.39 -33.37 -0.77
C PHE A 148 -4.65 -34.64 -0.34
N ASP A 149 -4.74 -34.98 0.94
CA ASP A 149 -4.18 -36.19 1.51
C ASP A 149 -5.29 -37.24 1.64
N PHE A 150 -5.20 -38.33 0.87
CA PHE A 150 -6.19 -39.41 0.86
C PHE A 150 -6.22 -40.21 2.16
N GLU A 151 -5.09 -40.37 2.85
CA GLU A 151 -5.02 -41.11 4.11
C GLU A 151 -5.76 -40.37 5.21
N LYS A 152 -5.51 -39.06 5.30
CA LYS A 152 -6.14 -38.18 6.30
C LYS A 152 -7.52 -37.66 5.86
N ARG A 153 -7.92 -37.92 4.60
CA ARG A 153 -9.16 -37.42 3.96
C ARG A 153 -9.38 -35.93 4.16
N ARG A 154 -8.31 -35.14 4.14
CA ARG A 154 -8.35 -33.69 4.36
C ARG A 154 -7.34 -32.97 3.49
N VAL A 155 -7.57 -31.67 3.34
CA VAL A 155 -6.63 -30.76 2.70
C VAL A 155 -5.48 -30.45 3.66
N VAL A 156 -4.24 -30.57 3.17
CA VAL A 156 -3.02 -30.34 3.95
C VAL A 156 -2.17 -29.28 3.23
N CYS A 157 -1.61 -28.34 4.01
CA CYS A 157 -0.64 -27.38 3.52
C CYS A 157 0.78 -27.96 3.68
N SER A 158 1.51 -28.11 2.58
CA SER A 158 2.90 -28.59 2.55
C SER A 158 3.84 -27.48 2.04
N PRO A 159 5.15 -27.53 2.32
CA PRO A 159 6.09 -26.63 1.69
C PRO A 159 6.04 -26.79 0.16
N ILE A 160 6.20 -25.70 -0.57
CA ILE A 160 6.01 -25.69 -2.02
C ILE A 160 7.07 -26.53 -2.75
N GLN A 161 6.62 -27.37 -3.69
CA GLN A 161 7.50 -28.18 -4.54
C GLN A 161 7.06 -28.03 -5.99
N MET A 162 7.74 -27.14 -6.71
CA MET A 162 7.43 -26.86 -8.12
C MET A 162 8.13 -27.87 -9.03
N SER A 163 7.39 -28.46 -9.98
CA SER A 163 7.96 -29.31 -11.04
C SER A 163 8.82 -28.50 -12.02
N GLN A 164 8.48 -27.23 -12.22
CA GLN A 164 9.24 -26.28 -13.03
C GLN A 164 9.47 -24.99 -12.24
N GLU A 165 10.73 -24.55 -12.18
CA GLU A 165 11.09 -23.28 -11.56
C GLU A 165 10.56 -22.07 -12.37
N LEU A 166 10.25 -20.99 -11.64
CA LEU A 166 9.88 -19.70 -12.24
C LEU A 166 11.03 -19.15 -13.08
N ARG A 167 10.78 -18.95 -14.38
CA ARG A 167 11.74 -18.31 -15.29
C ARG A 167 11.45 -16.82 -15.38
N PHE A 168 12.35 -16.00 -14.83
CA PHE A 168 12.30 -14.56 -15.00
C PHE A 168 12.95 -14.19 -16.34
N THR A 169 12.15 -14.00 -17.39
CA THR A 169 12.65 -13.39 -18.64
C THR A 169 12.72 -11.89 -18.43
N ILE A 170 13.83 -11.42 -17.89
CA ILE A 170 14.08 -9.99 -17.77
C ILE A 170 14.46 -9.48 -19.16
N SER A 171 13.48 -8.97 -19.91
CA SER A 171 13.72 -8.22 -21.15
C SER A 171 14.27 -6.83 -20.79
N ASN A 172 15.51 -6.80 -20.29
CA ASN A 172 16.20 -5.55 -20.04
C ASN A 172 16.46 -4.86 -21.37
N ILE A 173 15.62 -3.89 -21.72
CA ILE A 173 15.93 -2.87 -22.72
C ILE A 173 17.09 -2.06 -22.15
N THR A 174 18.29 -2.38 -22.62
CA THR A 174 19.54 -1.70 -22.30
C THR A 174 19.55 -0.28 -22.86
N ARG A 175 18.90 0.67 -22.15
CA ARG A 175 19.20 2.09 -22.31
C ARG A 175 19.24 2.78 -20.94
N LYS A 176 20.46 2.83 -20.37
CA LYS A 176 20.92 3.72 -19.28
C LYS A 176 20.26 3.54 -17.89
N SER A 177 20.62 2.50 -17.14
CA SER A 177 20.59 2.54 -15.66
C SER A 177 21.33 1.33 -15.02
N ASN A 178 22.63 1.21 -15.27
CA ASN A 178 23.49 0.14 -14.72
C ASN A 178 23.85 0.33 -13.23
N VAL A 179 22.89 0.62 -12.33
CA VAL A 179 23.22 0.79 -10.89
C VAL A 179 22.39 -0.09 -9.95
N ILE A 180 21.21 -0.57 -10.34
CA ILE A 180 20.27 -1.19 -9.38
C ILE A 180 20.26 -2.73 -9.47
N LEU A 181 20.65 -3.32 -10.60
CA LEU A 181 20.51 -4.76 -10.85
C LEU A 181 21.55 -5.66 -10.14
N ALA A 182 22.69 -5.11 -9.69
CA ALA A 182 23.76 -5.92 -9.10
C ALA A 182 23.48 -6.39 -7.65
N LYS A 183 22.45 -5.88 -6.97
CA LYS A 183 22.20 -6.19 -5.54
C LYS A 183 21.22 -7.34 -5.29
N PHE A 184 20.45 -7.77 -6.29
CA PHE A 184 19.45 -8.84 -6.11
C PHE A 184 20.03 -10.25 -6.19
N HIS A 185 21.22 -10.45 -6.78
CA HIS A 185 21.85 -11.76 -6.89
C HIS A 185 22.63 -12.21 -5.62
N LEU A 186 22.73 -11.37 -4.59
CA LEU A 186 23.58 -11.63 -3.40
C LEU A 186 22.84 -12.22 -2.18
N PHE A 187 21.54 -12.49 -2.28
CA PHE A 187 20.76 -13.13 -1.19
C PHE A 187 20.38 -14.59 -1.51
N LYS A 188 21.34 -15.36 -2.01
CA LYS A 188 21.37 -16.82 -1.83
C LYS A 188 22.64 -17.16 -1.07
N ASN A 189 22.50 -17.28 0.25
CA ASN A 189 23.26 -18.13 1.15
C ASN A 189 22.35 -18.46 2.33
#